data_AF-A0A8J7SEB6-F1
#
_entry.id   AF-A0A8J7SEB6-F1
#
_cell.length_a   1.000
_cell.length_b   1.000
_cell.length_c   1.000
_cell.angle_alpha   90.00
_cell.angle_beta   90.00
_cell.angle_gamma   90.00
#
_symmetry.space_group_name_H-M   'P 1'
#
loop_
_entity.id
_entity.type
_entity.pdbx_description
1 polymer ?
#
loop_
_entity_poly.entity_id
_entity_poly.type
_entity_poly.pdbx_seq_one_letter_code
_entity_poly.pdbx_strand_id
1 'polypeptide(L)'
;MNRNLVLKKLVLAALFVALDLLFTRVFCVYLMGGAERVSLQTVASAVCGWALGPWWGAGVAAAADLLGSVAGSSGLSFFPGFTLTAALRGFTYGLLLHCKPVTFLRCLSAGAVVGVLWGLLLNALWLSFYMGKSFWAWTVAKAPLKLLLVPVFAYLIYLVLKGLQKTDLAKHL
;
A
#
# COMPACT_ATOMS: atom_id res chain seq x y z
N MET A 1 -0.14 -22.09 21.06
CA MET A 1 -0.35 -20.81 20.35
C MET A 1 -1.31 -19.95 21.18
N ASN A 2 -0.87 -18.83 21.75
CA ASN A 2 -1.70 -18.05 22.68
C ASN A 2 -2.88 -17.37 21.96
N ARG A 3 -4.10 -17.87 22.19
CA ARG A 3 -5.35 -17.40 21.57
C ARG A 3 -5.56 -15.89 21.71
N ASN A 4 -5.17 -15.32 22.86
CA ASN A 4 -5.27 -13.89 23.14
C ASN A 4 -4.33 -13.03 22.29
N LEU A 5 -3.16 -13.55 21.92
CA LEU A 5 -2.21 -12.84 21.06
C LEU A 5 -2.73 -12.77 19.61
N VAL A 6 -3.33 -13.87 19.14
CA VAL A 6 -3.93 -13.95 17.81
C VAL A 6 -5.11 -13.00 17.70
N LEU A 7 -5.97 -12.93 18.72
CA LEU A 7 -7.09 -11.99 18.76
C LEU A 7 -6.62 -10.53 18.72
N LYS A 8 -5.59 -10.17 19.48
CA LYS A 8 -5.02 -8.81 19.43
C LYS A 8 -4.50 -8.46 18.03
N LYS A 9 -3.76 -9.36 17.39
CA LYS A 9 -3.25 -9.17 16.01
C LYS A 9 -4.38 -9.05 14.99
N LEU A 10 -5.44 -9.82 15.15
CA LEU A 10 -6.62 -9.77 14.28
C LEU A 10 -7.34 -8.41 14.41
N VAL A 11 -7.54 -7.91 15.63
CA VAL A 11 -8.17 -6.61 15.88
C VAL A 11 -7.32 -5.47 15.32
N LEU A 12 -6.00 -5.51 15.52
CA LEU A 12 -5.07 -4.56 14.92
C LEU A 12 -5.11 -4.60 13.40
N ALA A 13 -5.12 -5.80 12.80
CA ALA A 13 -5.27 -5.96 11.35
C ALA A 13 -6.55 -5.32 10.84
N ALA A 14 -7.69 -5.55 11.50
CA ALA A 14 -8.97 -4.94 11.14
C ALA A 14 -8.94 -3.40 11.26
N LEU A 15 -8.28 -2.87 12.30
CA LEU A 15 -8.07 -1.42 12.46
C LEU A 15 -7.25 -0.84 11.29
N PHE A 16 -6.16 -1.52 10.89
CA PHE A 16 -5.36 -1.08 9.75
C PHE A 16 -6.12 -1.16 8.43
N VAL A 17 -6.97 -2.17 8.23
CA VAL A 17 -7.88 -2.24 7.06
C VAL A 17 -8.80 -1.02 7.03
N ALA A 18 -9.45 -0.69 8.14
CA ALA A 18 -10.32 0.47 8.23
C ALA A 18 -9.56 1.79 7.98
N LEU A 19 -8.35 1.90 8.51
CA LEU A 19 -7.48 3.07 8.30
C LEU A 19 -7.06 3.20 6.82
N ASP A 20 -6.67 2.10 6.18
CA ASP A 20 -6.28 2.06 4.76
C ASP A 20 -7.45 2.49 3.86
N LEU A 21 -8.68 2.04 4.17
CA LEU A 21 -9.90 2.47 3.48
C LEU A 21 -10.20 3.96 3.67
N LEU A 22 -10.13 4.47 4.91
CA LEU A 22 -10.34 5.89 5.20
C LEU A 22 -9.33 6.76 4.47
N PHE A 23 -8.05 6.37 4.47
CA PHE A 23 -7.00 7.11 3.76
C PHE A 23 -7.16 7.04 2.25
N THR A 24 -7.66 5.93 1.74
CA THR A 24 -7.99 5.81 0.33
C THR A 24 -9.09 6.80 -0.04
N ARG A 25 -10.14 6.94 0.78
CA ARG A 25 -11.36 7.70 0.42
C ARG A 25 -11.32 9.18 0.77
N VAL A 26 -10.91 9.51 1.99
CA VAL A 26 -10.96 10.87 2.53
C VAL A 26 -9.70 11.63 2.17
N PHE A 27 -8.54 10.97 2.27
CA PHE A 27 -7.23 11.58 2.03
C PHE A 27 -6.64 11.17 0.69
N CYS A 28 -7.41 11.40 -0.38
CA CYS A 28 -6.92 11.25 -1.74
C CYS A 28 -6.89 12.58 -2.49
N VAL A 29 -5.79 12.81 -3.19
CA VAL A 29 -5.57 13.93 -4.09
C VAL A 29 -5.60 13.37 -5.51
N TYR A 30 -6.49 13.91 -6.34
CA TYR A 30 -6.54 13.57 -7.76
C TYR A 30 -5.55 14.49 -8.49
N LEU A 31 -4.49 13.90 -9.04
CA LEU A 31 -3.53 14.63 -9.88
C LEU A 31 -3.85 14.44 -11.36
N MET A 32 -3.44 15.44 -12.17
CA MET A 32 -3.67 15.49 -13.62
C MET A 32 -5.14 15.27 -14.01
N GLY A 33 -6.05 16.06 -13.45
CA GLY A 33 -7.47 16.05 -13.85
C GLY A 33 -8.21 14.74 -13.57
N GLY A 34 -7.70 13.88 -12.70
CA GLY A 34 -8.30 12.58 -12.35
C GLY A 34 -7.61 11.35 -12.95
N ALA A 35 -6.53 11.52 -13.71
CA ALA A 35 -5.81 10.40 -14.33
C ALA A 35 -5.05 9.52 -13.31
N GLU A 36 -4.57 10.10 -12.21
CA GLU A 36 -3.91 9.38 -11.13
C GLU A 36 -4.48 9.83 -9.77
N ARG A 37 -5.00 8.87 -9.02
CA ARG A 37 -5.41 9.06 -7.63
C ARG A 37 -4.22 8.75 -6.74
N VAL A 38 -3.79 9.76 -5.99
CA VAL A 38 -2.71 9.64 -5.02
C VAL A 38 -3.31 9.69 -3.63
N SER A 39 -3.14 8.64 -2.84
CA SER A 39 -3.73 8.52 -1.50
C SER A 39 -2.67 8.23 -0.44
N LEU A 40 -2.97 8.58 0.81
CA LEU A 40 -2.15 8.23 1.98
C LEU A 40 -2.17 6.71 2.30
N GLN A 41 -2.89 5.93 1.50
CA GLN A 41 -2.96 4.47 1.58
C GLN A 41 -1.58 3.80 1.55
N THR A 42 -0.62 4.36 0.79
CA THR A 42 0.75 3.84 0.73
C THR A 42 1.44 3.91 2.09
N VAL A 43 1.19 4.98 2.85
CA VAL A 43 1.73 5.17 4.20
C VAL A 43 1.08 4.21 5.19
N ALA A 44 -0.25 4.08 5.16
CA ALA A 44 -0.97 3.14 6.03
C ALA A 44 -0.51 1.70 5.82
N SER A 45 -0.40 1.26 4.56
CA SER A 45 0.09 -0.07 4.22
C SER A 45 1.55 -0.29 4.63
N ALA A 46 2.40 0.72 4.54
CA ALA A 46 3.78 0.64 5.00
C ALA A 46 3.87 0.50 6.53
N VAL A 47 3.05 1.25 7.28
CA VAL A 47 2.96 1.14 8.74
C VAL A 47 2.42 -0.24 9.16
N CYS A 48 1.39 -0.74 8.46
CA CYS A 48 0.86 -2.08 8.70
C CYS A 48 1.92 -3.17 8.46
N GLY A 49 2.68 -3.08 7.36
CA GLY A 49 3.77 -4.01 7.08
C GLY A 49 4.87 -3.96 8.12
N TRP A 50 5.23 -2.76 8.59
CA TRP A 50 6.20 -2.59 9.68
C TRP A 50 5.73 -3.20 11.00
N ALA A 51 4.46 -2.98 11.37
CA ALA A 51 3.87 -3.41 12.65
C ALA A 51 3.53 -4.91 12.71
N LEU A 52 2.85 -5.45 11.69
CA LEU A 52 2.30 -6.82 11.72
C LEU A 52 3.14 -7.83 10.93
N GLY A 53 4.09 -7.37 10.12
CA GLY A 53 4.96 -8.20 9.30
C GLY A 53 4.41 -8.53 7.90
N PRO A 54 5.15 -9.30 7.09
CA PRO A 54 4.86 -9.51 5.67
C PRO A 54 3.55 -10.25 5.39
N TRP A 55 3.26 -11.33 6.10
CA TRP A 55 2.05 -12.14 5.88
C TRP A 55 0.77 -11.41 6.27
N TRP A 56 0.77 -10.75 7.44
CA TRP A 56 -0.36 -9.95 7.89
C TRP A 56 -0.51 -8.67 7.05
N GLY A 57 0.59 -8.02 6.67
CA GLY A 57 0.55 -6.86 5.77
C GLY A 57 -0.04 -7.19 4.39
N ALA A 58 0.29 -8.37 3.83
CA ALA A 58 -0.33 -8.86 2.60
C ALA A 58 -1.84 -9.08 2.76
N GLY A 59 -2.24 -9.77 3.85
CA GLY A 59 -3.65 -10.04 4.13
C GLY A 59 -4.48 -8.78 4.37
N VAL A 60 -3.95 -7.83 5.13
CA VAL A 60 -4.60 -6.53 5.39
C VAL A 60 -4.75 -5.73 4.11
N ALA A 61 -3.70 -5.63 3.30
CA ALA A 61 -3.76 -4.89 2.04
C ALA A 61 -4.73 -5.53 1.03
N ALA A 62 -4.76 -6.87 0.96
CA ALA A 62 -5.74 -7.58 0.14
C ALA A 62 -7.17 -7.35 0.63
N ALA A 63 -7.42 -7.49 1.94
CA ALA A 63 -8.74 -7.27 2.52
C ALA A 63 -9.22 -5.83 2.34
N ALA A 64 -8.33 -4.84 2.49
CA ALA A 64 -8.64 -3.44 2.24
C ALA A 64 -9.00 -3.18 0.77
N ASP A 65 -8.33 -3.84 -0.17
CA ASP A 65 -8.65 -3.74 -1.60
C ASP A 65 -9.99 -4.39 -1.95
N LEU A 66 -10.27 -5.58 -1.40
CA LEU A 66 -11.57 -6.26 -1.54
C LEU A 66 -12.71 -5.40 -0.99
N LEU A 67 -12.57 -4.92 0.24
CA LEU A 67 -13.60 -4.09 0.86
C LEU A 67 -13.72 -2.74 0.17
N GLY A 68 -12.60 -2.19 -0.31
CA GLY A 68 -12.57 -0.96 -1.06
C GLY A 68 -13.31 -1.10 -2.39
N SER A 69 -13.05 -2.15 -3.15
CA SER A 69 -13.74 -2.40 -4.41
C SER A 69 -15.24 -2.62 -4.20
N VAL A 70 -15.66 -3.33 -3.14
CA VAL A 70 -17.07 -3.50 -2.79
C VAL A 70 -17.73 -2.18 -2.36
N ALA A 71 -17.09 -1.42 -1.48
CA ALA A 71 -17.63 -0.15 -0.96
C ALA A 71 -17.48 1.04 -1.92
N GLY A 72 -16.79 0.85 -3.06
CA GLY A 72 -16.46 1.90 -4.02
C GLY A 72 -16.99 1.64 -5.42
N SER A 73 -17.73 0.56 -5.64
CA SER A 73 -18.20 0.18 -6.97
C SER A 73 -19.33 1.06 -7.47
N SER A 74 -18.96 2.22 -8.02
CA SER A 74 -19.67 2.81 -9.15
C SER A 74 -19.38 2.02 -10.45
N GLY A 75 -19.64 0.71 -10.45
CA GLY A 75 -19.77 -0.12 -11.66
C GLY A 75 -18.52 -0.76 -12.29
N LEU A 76 -17.31 -0.58 -11.76
CA LEU A 76 -16.11 -1.25 -12.31
C LEU A 76 -15.93 -2.63 -11.67
N SER A 77 -16.04 -3.69 -12.49
CA SER A 77 -15.90 -5.09 -12.08
C SER A 77 -14.67 -5.31 -11.23
N PHE A 78 -14.88 -5.97 -10.09
CA PHE A 78 -13.82 -6.52 -9.27
C PHE A 78 -12.86 -7.34 -10.13
N PHE A 79 -11.62 -6.86 -10.29
CA PHE A 79 -10.59 -7.58 -11.03
C PHE A 79 -9.56 -8.15 -10.05
N PRO A 80 -9.46 -9.49 -9.92
CA PRO A 80 -8.65 -10.12 -8.88
C PRO A 80 -7.14 -9.80 -8.98
N GLY A 81 -6.65 -9.37 -10.14
CA GLY A 81 -5.26 -8.94 -10.30
C GLY A 81 -4.92 -7.65 -9.53
N PHE A 82 -5.87 -6.73 -9.33
CA PHE A 82 -5.62 -5.53 -8.50
C PHE A 82 -5.44 -5.91 -7.03
N THR A 83 -6.26 -6.83 -6.53
CA THR A 83 -6.13 -7.37 -5.18
C THR A 83 -4.83 -8.13 -4.98
N LEU A 84 -4.38 -8.91 -5.98
CA LEU A 84 -3.06 -9.56 -5.94
C LEU A 84 -1.93 -8.52 -5.84
N THR A 85 -2.04 -7.43 -6.59
CA THR A 85 -1.07 -6.33 -6.55
C THR A 85 -1.06 -5.62 -5.20
N ALA A 86 -2.24 -5.42 -4.59
CA ALA A 86 -2.37 -4.88 -3.25
C ALA A 86 -1.73 -5.80 -2.19
N ALA A 87 -1.96 -7.11 -2.29
CA ALA A 87 -1.34 -8.11 -1.42
C ALA A 87 0.19 -8.08 -1.52
N LEU A 88 0.74 -8.05 -2.73
CA LEU A 88 2.19 -7.99 -2.98
C LEU A 88 2.81 -6.68 -2.49
N ARG A 89 2.08 -5.56 -2.60
CA ARG A 89 2.46 -4.29 -2.00
C ARG A 89 2.58 -4.39 -0.48
N GLY A 90 1.55 -4.92 0.19
CA GLY A 90 1.58 -5.12 1.65
C GLY A 90 2.70 -6.08 2.09
N PHE A 91 2.91 -7.15 1.32
CA PHE A 91 3.98 -8.12 1.54
C PHE A 91 5.37 -7.49 1.45
N THR A 92 5.63 -6.72 0.39
CA THR A 92 6.95 -6.11 0.16
C THR A 92 7.28 -5.04 1.19
N TYR A 93 6.29 -4.24 1.61
CA TYR A 93 6.49 -3.34 2.75
C TYR A 93 6.80 -4.11 4.04
N GLY A 94 6.06 -5.18 4.34
CA GLY A 94 6.37 -6.01 5.50
C GLY A 94 7.75 -6.67 5.43
N LEU A 95 8.17 -7.18 4.27
CA LEU A 95 9.47 -7.84 4.14
C LEU A 95 10.66 -6.88 4.33
N LEU A 96 10.54 -5.65 3.82
CA LEU A 96 11.64 -4.68 3.83
C LEU A 96 11.70 -3.86 5.11
N LEU A 97 10.55 -3.60 5.76
CA LEU A 97 10.48 -2.71 6.92
C LEU A 97 10.32 -3.45 8.26
N HIS A 98 9.80 -4.68 8.29
CA HIS A 98 9.57 -5.40 9.54
C HIS A 98 10.87 -5.78 10.26
N CYS A 99 10.90 -5.59 11.59
CA CYS A 99 12.01 -5.91 12.50
C CYS A 99 13.38 -5.33 12.08
N LYS A 100 13.38 -4.22 11.33
CA LYS A 100 14.58 -3.60 10.78
C LYS A 100 14.67 -2.13 11.16
N PRO A 101 15.90 -1.56 11.31
CA PRO A 101 16.05 -0.13 11.57
C PRO A 101 15.51 0.69 10.40
N VAL A 102 14.74 1.73 10.74
CA VAL A 102 14.09 2.64 9.81
C VAL A 102 15.13 3.61 9.26
N THR A 103 15.66 3.31 8.07
CA THR A 103 16.56 4.20 7.32
C THR A 103 15.87 4.75 6.09
N PHE A 104 16.24 5.98 5.70
CA PHE A 104 15.67 6.63 4.51
C PHE A 104 15.91 5.81 3.24
N LEU A 105 17.11 5.24 3.07
CA LEU A 105 17.42 4.37 1.92
C LEU A 105 16.50 3.14 1.82
N ARG A 106 16.09 2.55 2.96
CA ARG A 106 15.17 1.41 2.95
C ARG A 106 13.74 1.82 2.64
N CYS A 107 13.30 2.97 3.16
CA CYS A 107 11.99 3.51 2.82
C CYS A 107 11.93 3.87 1.32
N LEU A 108 13.04 4.39 0.77
CA LEU A 108 13.19 4.67 -0.65
C LEU A 108 13.19 3.41 -1.49
N SER A 109 13.96 2.38 -1.12
CA SER A 109 13.99 1.12 -1.87
C SER A 109 12.65 0.40 -1.81
N ALA A 110 11.99 0.35 -0.65
CA ALA A 110 10.65 -0.20 -0.52
C ALA A 110 9.62 0.60 -1.34
N GLY A 111 9.67 1.93 -1.26
CA GLY A 111 8.82 2.82 -2.05
C GLY A 111 9.05 2.67 -3.56
N ALA A 112 10.29 2.51 -4.00
CA ALA A 112 10.65 2.31 -5.40
C ALA A 112 10.18 0.95 -5.92
N VAL A 113 10.43 -0.13 -5.16
CA VAL A 113 9.95 -1.48 -5.49
C VAL A 113 8.43 -1.48 -5.61
N VAL A 114 7.74 -0.92 -4.63
CA VAL A 114 6.26 -0.85 -4.64
C VAL A 114 5.74 0.04 -5.76
N GLY A 115 6.32 1.23 -5.93
CA GLY A 115 5.88 2.20 -6.92
C GLY A 115 6.11 1.74 -8.35
N VAL A 116 7.24 1.07 -8.61
CA VAL A 116 7.66 0.65 -9.96
C VAL A 116 7.15 -0.75 -10.30
N LEU A 117 7.45 -1.77 -9.48
CA LEU A 117 7.08 -3.15 -9.85
C LEU A 117 5.56 -3.36 -9.72
N TRP A 118 5.00 -3.06 -8.56
CA TRP A 118 3.57 -3.30 -8.31
C TRP A 118 2.71 -2.16 -8.86
N GLY A 119 3.13 -0.92 -8.65
CA GLY A 119 2.35 0.28 -8.96
C GLY A 119 2.38 0.72 -10.43
N LEU A 120 3.47 0.49 -11.17
CA LEU A 120 3.59 0.82 -12.59
C LEU A 120 3.36 -0.41 -13.46
N LEU A 121 4.18 -1.45 -13.31
CA LEU A 121 4.16 -2.60 -14.22
C LEU A 121 2.87 -3.41 -14.06
N LEU A 122 2.59 -3.92 -12.87
CA LEU A 122 1.41 -4.78 -12.67
C LEU A 122 0.11 -4.01 -12.85
N ASN A 123 0.00 -2.80 -12.32
CA ASN A 123 -1.17 -1.96 -12.55
C ASN A 123 -1.43 -1.71 -14.05
N ALA A 124 -0.39 -1.40 -14.83
CA ALA A 124 -0.54 -1.19 -16.27
C ALA A 124 -0.83 -2.50 -17.03
N LEU A 125 -0.33 -3.65 -16.58
CA LEU A 125 -0.67 -4.96 -17.15
C LEU A 125 -2.17 -5.22 -17.00
N TRP A 126 -2.73 -5.05 -15.80
CA TRP A 126 -4.15 -5.27 -15.56
C TRP A 126 -5.03 -4.27 -16.32
N LEU A 127 -4.62 -3.00 -16.39
CA LEU A 127 -5.31 -1.99 -17.19
C LEU A 127 -5.28 -2.32 -18.69
N SER A 128 -4.20 -2.92 -19.19
CA SER A 128 -4.09 -3.35 -20.58
C SER A 128 -5.04 -4.52 -20.88
N PHE A 129 -5.14 -5.51 -20.00
CA PHE A 129 -6.11 -6.59 -20.11
C PHE A 129 -7.56 -6.11 -20.00
N TYR A 130 -7.84 -5.14 -19.13
CA TYR A 130 -9.20 -4.66 -18.88
C TYR A 130 -9.70 -3.66 -19.93
N MET A 131 -8.83 -2.75 -20.40
CA MET A 131 -9.20 -1.65 -21.32
C MET A 131 -8.74 -1.87 -22.76
N GLY A 132 -8.04 -2.96 -23.07
CA GLY A 132 -7.59 -3.31 -24.42
C GLY A 132 -6.58 -2.34 -25.06
N LYS A 133 -6.04 -1.38 -24.29
CA LYS A 133 -5.04 -0.40 -24.77
C LYS A 133 -3.62 -0.92 -24.57
N SER A 134 -2.69 -0.38 -25.37
CA SER A 134 -1.26 -0.74 -25.29
C SER A 134 -0.71 -0.55 -23.88
N PHE A 135 -0.14 -1.63 -23.32
CA PHE A 135 0.55 -1.64 -22.03
C PHE A 135 1.52 -0.45 -21.88
N TRP A 136 2.28 -0.18 -22.93
CA TRP A 136 3.27 0.90 -22.99
C TRP A 136 2.66 2.29 -22.89
N ALA A 137 1.44 2.49 -23.40
CA ALA A 137 0.77 3.78 -23.29
C ALA A 137 0.42 4.11 -21.84
N TRP A 138 -0.03 3.13 -21.07
CA TRP A 138 -0.35 3.31 -19.65
C TRP A 138 0.89 3.44 -18.76
N THR A 139 1.94 2.65 -19.01
CA THR A 139 3.18 2.75 -18.23
C THR A 139 3.88 4.09 -18.47
N VAL A 140 4.02 4.53 -19.72
CA VAL A 140 4.70 5.80 -20.05
C VAL A 140 3.90 7.00 -19.54
N ALA A 141 2.57 6.96 -19.59
CA ALA A 141 1.73 8.03 -19.05
C ALA A 141 1.86 8.18 -17.53
N LYS A 142 1.97 7.06 -16.79
CA LYS A 142 1.99 7.07 -15.31
C LYS A 142 3.41 7.13 -14.72
N ALA A 143 4.44 6.79 -15.50
CA ALA A 143 5.83 6.72 -15.03
C ALA A 143 6.37 8.05 -14.47
N PRO A 144 6.19 9.22 -15.11
CA PRO A 144 6.72 10.49 -14.61
C PRO A 144 6.15 10.84 -13.24
N LEU A 145 4.83 10.69 -13.09
CA LEU A 145 4.16 10.99 -11.82
C LEU A 145 4.62 10.05 -10.71
N LYS A 146 4.65 8.73 -10.97
CA LYS A 146 5.05 7.76 -9.95
C LYS A 146 6.52 7.91 -9.56
N LEU A 147 7.42 8.17 -10.51
CA LEU A 147 8.83 8.45 -10.20
C LEU A 147 9.02 9.68 -9.33
N LEU A 148 8.26 10.75 -9.57
CA LEU A 148 8.28 11.96 -8.73
C LEU A 148 7.67 11.72 -7.34
N LEU A 149 6.64 10.88 -7.24
CA LEU A 149 5.94 10.58 -5.98
C LEU A 149 6.69 9.58 -5.08
N VAL A 150 7.49 8.67 -5.64
CA VAL A 150 8.29 7.70 -4.88
C VAL A 150 9.14 8.36 -3.79
N PRO A 151 9.98 9.37 -4.05
CA PRO A 151 10.80 10.00 -3.00
C PRO A 151 9.94 10.74 -1.97
N VAL A 152 8.82 11.34 -2.37
CA VAL A 152 7.89 12.03 -1.47
C VAL A 152 7.27 11.02 -0.49
N PHE A 153 6.73 9.91 -1.00
CA PHE A 153 6.16 8.85 -0.17
C PHE A 153 7.22 8.16 0.70
N ALA A 154 8.42 7.93 0.17
CA ALA A 154 9.52 7.37 0.94
C ALA A 154 9.88 8.26 2.14
N TYR A 155 9.91 9.58 1.93
CA TYR A 155 10.14 10.55 3.00
C TYR A 155 9.01 10.57 4.04
N LEU A 156 7.75 10.54 3.59
CA LEU A 156 6.59 10.45 4.49
C LEU A 156 6.61 9.18 5.33
N ILE A 157 6.85 8.02 4.71
CA ILE A 157 6.99 6.73 5.41
C ILE A 157 8.13 6.81 6.42
N TYR A 158 9.27 7.40 6.05
CA TYR A 158 10.40 7.58 6.95
C TYR A 158 10.03 8.42 8.19
N LEU A 159 9.38 9.56 8.01
CA LEU A 159 8.96 10.42 9.13
C LEU A 159 7.97 9.72 10.06
N VAL A 160 6.95 9.07 9.49
CA VAL A 160 5.90 8.38 10.27
C VAL A 160 6.49 7.22 11.05
N LEU A 161 7.32 6.38 10.42
CA LEU A 161 7.95 5.25 11.10
C LEU A 161 8.97 5.68 12.15
N LYS A 162 9.73 6.74 11.91
CA LYS A 162 10.66 7.29 12.90
C LYS A 162 9.91 7.90 14.09
N GLY A 163 8.77 8.55 13.86
CA GLY A 163 7.87 9.02 14.93
C GLY A 163 7.30 7.86 15.75
N LEU A 164 6.81 6.81 15.08
CA LEU A 164 6.28 5.62 15.73
C LEU A 164 7.34 4.88 16.55
N GLN A 165 8.58 4.78 16.05
CA GLN A 165 9.70 4.20 16.81
C GLN A 165 10.00 4.94 18.11
N LYS A 166 9.87 6.28 18.11
CA LYS A 166 10.05 7.09 19.33
C LYS A 166 8.94 6.86 20.36
N THR A 167 7.78 6.38 19.94
CA THR A 167 6.59 6.28 20.78
C THR A 167 6.50 4.94 21.53
N ASP A 168 7.56 4.11 21.49
CA ASP A 168 7.65 2.79 22.14
C ASP A 168 6.53 1.78 21.78
N LEU A 169 5.71 2.11 20.78
CA LEU A 169 4.65 1.27 20.23
C LEU A 169 5.17 -0.09 19.74
N ALA A 170 6.44 -0.16 19.36
CA ALA A 170 7.13 -1.39 18.99
C ALA A 170 7.29 -2.39 20.15
N LYS A 171 7.22 -1.96 21.41
CA LYS A 171 7.27 -2.86 22.59
C LYS A 171 5.91 -3.47 22.94
N HIS A 172 4.82 -2.92 22.42
CA HIS A 172 3.44 -3.33 22.75
C HIS A 172 2.73 -4.11 21.63
N LEU A 173 3.36 -4.23 20.46
CA LEU A 173 2.91 -5.00 19.28
C LEU A 173 3.56 -6.39 19.23
#